data_AF-A0A7Y2DJJ6-F1
#
_entry.id   AF-A0A7Y2DJJ6-F1
#
_cell.length_a   1.000
_cell.length_b   1.000
_cell.length_c   1.000
_cell.angle_alpha   90.00
_cell.angle_beta   90.00
_cell.angle_gamma   90.00
#
_symmetry.space_group_name_H-M   'P 1'
#
loop_
_entity.id
_entity.type
_entity.pdbx_description
1 polymer ?
#
loop_
_entity_poly.entity_id
_entity_poly.type
_entity_poly.pdbx_seq_one_letter_code
_entity_poly.pdbx_strand_id
1 'polypeptide(L)'
;MEVKYAVHPEDAKFYDTARIRKEFHSADLLKTDAITMVYTHYDRFIYGTAFPKTKTILLPTYDELKADYFLERRELGIINVGGTGKVTVDGNIYALENLEALYIGKGSK
;
A
#
# COMPACT_ATOMS: atom_id res chain seq x y z
N MET A 1 9.69 -2.81 2.94
CA MET A 1 8.83 -1.83 2.23
C MET A 1 9.75 -0.81 1.57
N GLU A 2 9.46 -0.32 0.37
CA GLU A 2 10.25 0.81 -0.17
C GLU A 2 9.89 2.08 0.61
N VAL A 3 10.89 2.89 0.98
CA VAL A 3 10.68 4.15 1.69
C VAL A 3 11.05 5.31 0.78
N LYS A 4 10.09 6.21 0.56
CA LYS A 4 10.29 7.48 -0.15
C LYS A 4 10.29 8.63 0.86
N TYR A 5 11.30 9.47 0.79
CA TYR A 5 11.44 10.63 1.67
C TYR A 5 10.77 11.85 1.04
N ALA A 6 10.25 12.73 1.90
CA ALA A 6 9.76 14.01 1.45
C ALA A 6 10.95 14.89 1.05
N VAL A 7 10.87 15.52 -0.12
CA VAL A 7 11.91 16.40 -0.62
C VAL A 7 11.49 17.85 -0.51
N HIS A 8 12.46 18.73 -0.26
CA HIS A 8 12.24 20.17 -0.25
C HIS A 8 12.03 20.67 -1.69
N PRO A 9 11.08 21.59 -1.96
CA PRO A 9 10.81 22.05 -3.32
C PRO A 9 12.02 22.71 -3.98
N GLU A 10 12.83 23.46 -3.24
CA GLU A 10 14.07 24.05 -3.77
C GLU A 10 15.14 23.00 -4.10
N ASP A 11 15.15 21.86 -3.42
CA ASP A 11 16.09 20.77 -3.72
C ASP A 11 15.68 20.05 -5.02
N ALA A 12 14.38 19.76 -5.17
CA ALA A 12 13.82 19.06 -6.31
C ALA A 12 14.06 19.77 -7.67
N LYS A 13 14.23 21.11 -7.67
CA LYS A 13 14.52 21.89 -8.88
C LYS A 13 15.83 21.50 -9.56
N PHE A 14 16.79 20.94 -8.82
CA PHE A 14 18.11 20.56 -9.33
C PHE A 14 18.23 19.09 -9.69
N TYR A 15 17.14 18.33 -9.63
CA TYR A 15 17.17 16.90 -9.90
C TYR A 15 17.21 16.62 -11.40
N ASP A 16 18.07 15.67 -11.77
CA ASP A 16 18.03 15.09 -13.12
C ASP A 16 16.84 14.10 -13.27
N THR A 17 16.60 13.66 -14.51
CA THR A 17 15.51 12.74 -14.84
C THR A 17 15.57 11.43 -14.03
N ALA A 18 16.77 10.90 -13.79
CA ALA A 18 16.93 9.64 -13.07
C ALA A 18 16.59 9.82 -11.58
N ARG A 19 17.01 10.93 -10.98
CA ARG A 19 16.72 11.31 -9.61
C ARG A 19 15.23 11.56 -9.41
N ILE A 20 14.57 12.29 -10.30
CA ILE A 20 13.11 12.49 -10.25
C ILE A 20 12.39 11.14 -10.25
N ARG A 21 12.75 10.21 -11.14
CA ARG A 21 12.15 8.88 -11.16
C ARG A 21 12.41 8.12 -9.86
N LYS A 22 13.64 8.15 -9.34
CA LYS A 22 13.98 7.48 -8.09
C LYS A 22 13.13 8.00 -6.92
N GLU A 23 12.97 9.32 -6.80
CA GLU A 23 12.28 9.93 -5.66
C GLU A 23 10.75 9.87 -5.78
N PHE A 24 10.18 10.01 -6.98
CA PHE A 24 8.72 10.18 -7.14
C PHE A 24 8.01 9.05 -7.86
N HIS A 25 8.73 8.22 -8.64
CA HIS A 25 8.13 7.11 -9.35
C HIS A 25 8.28 5.81 -8.57
N SER A 26 7.18 5.07 -8.45
CA SER A 26 7.13 3.74 -7.86
C SER A 26 6.85 2.74 -8.98
N ALA A 27 7.91 2.10 -9.48
CA ALA A 27 7.81 1.12 -10.54
C ALA A 27 7.44 -0.28 -10.00
N ASP A 28 6.91 -1.13 -10.87
CA ASP A 28 6.75 -2.57 -10.63
C ASP A 28 6.00 -2.95 -9.34
N LEU A 29 4.95 -2.19 -9.01
CA LEU A 29 4.12 -2.46 -7.84
C LEU A 29 3.32 -3.76 -8.02
N LEU A 30 2.78 -4.04 -9.21
CA LEU A 30 1.93 -5.20 -9.42
C LEU A 30 2.76 -6.50 -9.51
N LYS A 31 2.79 -7.28 -8.43
CA LYS A 31 3.50 -8.57 -8.36
C LYS A 31 2.52 -9.69 -8.01
N THR A 32 2.48 -10.72 -8.86
CA THR A 32 1.63 -11.90 -8.66
C THR A 32 1.92 -12.55 -7.31
N ASP A 33 0.85 -12.87 -6.57
CA ASP A 33 0.87 -13.53 -5.27
C ASP A 33 1.73 -12.81 -4.22
N ALA A 34 1.84 -11.49 -4.34
CA ALA A 34 2.57 -10.63 -3.43
C ALA A 34 1.83 -9.32 -3.16
N ILE A 35 2.14 -8.75 -1.99
CA ILE A 35 1.80 -7.37 -1.66
C ILE A 35 3.06 -6.53 -1.78
N THR A 36 2.98 -5.45 -2.55
CA THR A 36 4.02 -4.42 -2.59
C THR A 36 3.49 -3.19 -1.88
N MET A 37 4.38 -2.51 -1.17
CA MET A 37 4.05 -1.28 -0.49
C MET A 37 5.21 -0.30 -0.57
N VAL A 38 4.83 0.97 -0.63
CA VAL A 38 5.70 2.12 -0.57
C VAL A 38 5.22 2.98 0.58
N TYR A 39 6.13 3.27 1.50
CA TYR A 39 5.92 4.22 2.59
C TYR A 39 6.51 5.56 2.21
N THR A 40 5.67 6.58 2.13
CA THR A 40 6.11 7.93 1.85
C THR A 40 6.10 8.78 3.12
N HIS A 41 7.13 9.59 3.31
CA HIS A 41 7.18 10.58 4.39
C HIS A 41 6.27 11.78 4.13
N TYR A 42 5.66 11.89 2.95
CA TYR A 42 4.50 12.76 2.75
C TYR A 42 3.32 12.19 3.53
N ASP A 43 2.98 12.85 4.65
CA ASP A 43 1.92 12.48 5.60
C ASP A 43 1.99 11.05 6.15
N ARG A 44 3.15 10.39 6.04
CA ARG A 44 3.35 8.99 6.45
C ARG A 44 2.37 8.04 5.74
N PHE A 45 1.96 8.39 4.52
CA PHE A 45 1.04 7.60 3.71
C PHE A 45 1.70 6.31 3.22
N ILE A 46 0.94 5.21 3.20
CA ILE A 46 1.38 3.93 2.67
C ILE A 46 0.42 3.56 1.55
N TYR A 47 0.98 3.23 0.39
CA TYR A 47 0.23 2.79 -0.77
C TYR A 47 0.94 1.63 -1.45
N GLY A 48 0.21 0.89 -2.27
CA GLY A 48 0.75 -0.31 -2.88
C GLY A 48 -0.32 -1.10 -3.60
N THR A 49 0.04 -2.32 -3.97
CA THR A 49 -0.89 -3.25 -4.62
C THR A 49 -0.75 -4.63 -4.00
N ALA A 50 -1.86 -5.35 -3.94
CA ALA A 50 -1.89 -6.77 -3.62
C ALA A 50 -2.53 -7.51 -4.79
N PHE A 51 -1.85 -8.50 -5.35
CA PHE A 51 -2.37 -9.26 -6.48
C PHE A 51 -2.42 -10.77 -6.18
N PRO A 52 -3.41 -11.23 -5.41
CA PRO A 52 -3.59 -12.66 -5.14
C PRO A 52 -4.07 -13.38 -6.40
N LYS A 53 -3.41 -14.48 -6.77
CA LYS A 53 -3.78 -15.31 -7.91
C LYS A 53 -3.88 -16.79 -7.54
N THR A 54 -2.87 -17.32 -6.86
CA THR A 54 -2.80 -18.73 -6.43
C THR A 54 -2.86 -18.88 -4.92
N LYS A 55 -2.52 -17.84 -4.15
CA LYS A 55 -2.54 -17.86 -2.68
C LYS A 55 -3.14 -16.59 -2.09
N THR A 56 -3.67 -16.73 -0.88
CA THR A 56 -4.05 -15.61 -0.03
C THR A 56 -2.81 -14.82 0.37
N ILE A 57 -2.90 -13.50 0.30
CA ILE A 57 -1.85 -12.59 0.73
C ILE A 57 -2.31 -11.97 2.05
N LEU A 58 -1.51 -12.16 3.10
CA LEU A 58 -1.74 -11.52 4.39
C LEU A 58 -1.18 -10.09 4.36
N LEU A 59 -1.83 -9.20 5.11
CA LEU A 59 -1.36 -7.85 5.33
C LEU A 59 -0.23 -7.90 6.37
N PRO A 60 1.04 -7.68 5.98
CA PRO A 60 2.15 -7.76 6.92
C PRO A 60 2.15 -6.54 7.85
N THR A 61 2.74 -6.70 9.05
CA THR A 61 3.20 -5.55 9.84
C THR A 61 4.67 -5.24 9.48
N TYR A 62 5.08 -4.00 9.70
CA TYR A 62 6.43 -3.52 9.40
C TYR A 62 7.00 -2.78 10.63
N ASP A 63 8.30 -2.93 10.90
CA ASP A 63 8.95 -2.32 12.07
C ASP A 63 8.87 -0.79 12.06
N GLU A 64 8.78 -0.18 10.88
CA GLU A 64 8.61 1.27 10.67
C GLU A 64 7.27 1.77 11.23
N LEU A 65 6.28 0.90 11.42
CA LEU A 65 4.98 1.24 11.98
C LEU A 65 4.99 1.34 13.51
N LYS A 66 5.92 0.63 14.17
CA LYS A 66 5.96 0.47 15.64
C LYS A 66 4.59 0.07 16.21
N ALA A 67 3.99 -0.95 15.60
CA ALA A 67 2.66 -1.47 15.88
C ALA A 67 2.65 -3.00 15.80
N ASP A 68 1.79 -3.64 16.58
CA ASP A 68 1.66 -5.11 16.63
C ASP A 68 1.01 -5.66 15.35
N TYR A 69 0.11 -4.87 14.73
CA TYR A 69 -0.56 -5.19 13.47
C TYR A 69 -0.81 -3.92 12.66
N PHE A 70 -0.99 -4.08 11.35
CA PHE A 70 -0.91 -2.98 10.38
C PHE A 70 -1.91 -1.83 10.65
N LEU A 71 -3.13 -2.15 11.05
CA LEU A 71 -4.21 -1.17 11.27
C LEU A 71 -4.40 -0.75 12.73
N GLU A 72 -3.45 -1.05 13.63
CA GLU A 72 -3.57 -0.69 15.05
C GLU A 72 -3.82 0.81 15.24
N ARG A 73 -3.21 1.64 14.39
CA ARG A 73 -3.27 3.11 14.45
C ARG A 73 -3.49 3.74 13.07
N ARG A 74 -4.03 2.97 12.13
CA ARG A 74 -4.22 3.37 10.72
C ARG A 74 -5.56 2.87 10.19
N GLU A 75 -6.08 3.58 9.21
CA GLU A 75 -7.18 3.13 8.36
C GLU A 75 -6.63 2.69 6.99
N LEU A 76 -7.41 1.91 6.25
CA LEU A 76 -7.04 1.38 4.94
C LEU A 76 -8.22 1.48 3.97
N GLY A 77 -7.96 2.08 2.82
CA GLY A 77 -8.83 2.02 1.65
C GLY A 77 -8.29 1.03 0.63
N ILE A 78 -9.15 0.13 0.15
CA ILE A 78 -8.85 -0.81 -0.92
C ILE A 78 -9.78 -0.48 -2.09
N ILE A 79 -9.23 -0.43 -3.30
CA ILE A 79 -10.01 -0.32 -4.54
C ILE A 79 -9.62 -1.49 -5.42
N ASN A 80 -10.59 -2.29 -5.84
CA ASN A 80 -10.33 -3.40 -6.76
C ASN A 80 -10.31 -2.88 -8.20
N VAL A 81 -9.15 -2.95 -8.85
CA VAL A 81 -8.98 -2.57 -10.26
C VAL A 81 -8.84 -3.79 -11.20
N GLY A 82 -8.94 -5.00 -10.64
CA GLY A 82 -8.81 -6.26 -11.37
C GLY A 82 -10.12 -7.04 -11.46
N GLY A 83 -10.02 -8.37 -11.55
CA GLY A 83 -11.17 -9.26 -11.49
C GLY A 83 -11.75 -9.35 -10.07
N THR A 84 -12.93 -9.98 -9.95
CA THR A 84 -13.60 -10.15 -8.65
C THR A 84 -12.69 -10.87 -7.64
N GLY A 85 -12.55 -10.26 -6.47
CA GLY A 85 -11.72 -10.74 -5.38
C GLY A 85 -12.49 -10.83 -4.06
N LYS A 86 -11.80 -11.29 -3.02
CA LYS A 86 -12.32 -11.32 -1.65
C LYS A 86 -11.29 -10.72 -0.71
N VAL A 87 -11.76 -9.92 0.25
CA VAL A 87 -10.96 -9.41 1.36
C VAL A 87 -11.56 -9.94 2.65
N THR A 88 -10.73 -10.53 3.51
CA THR A 88 -11.16 -10.99 4.82
C THR A 88 -10.63 -10.05 5.88
N VAL A 89 -11.50 -9.54 6.76
CA VAL A 89 -11.15 -8.63 7.86
C VAL A 89 -11.78 -9.17 9.13
N ASP A 90 -10.99 -9.48 10.17
CA ASP A 90 -11.48 -10.03 11.43
C ASP A 90 -12.45 -11.24 11.27
N GLY A 91 -12.22 -12.06 10.23
CA GLY A 91 -13.06 -13.22 9.89
C GLY A 91 -14.28 -12.93 8.99
N ASN A 92 -14.63 -11.66 8.75
CA ASN A 92 -15.69 -11.27 7.82
C ASN A 92 -15.16 -11.21 6.39
N ILE A 93 -15.89 -11.81 5.45
CA ILE A 93 -15.51 -11.86 4.04
C ILE A 93 -16.29 -10.82 3.25
N TYR A 94 -15.57 -9.93 2.56
CA TYR A 94 -16.10 -8.95 1.64
C TYR A 94 -15.75 -9.37 0.22
N ALA A 95 -16.74 -9.62 -0.62
CA ALA A 95 -16.52 -9.75 -2.06
C ALA A 95 -16.36 -8.35 -2.65
N LEU A 96 -15.37 -8.17 -3.53
CA LEU A 96 -15.14 -6.91 -4.25
C LEU A 96 -15.14 -7.18 -5.74
N GLU A 97 -16.11 -6.63 -6.45
CA GLU A 97 -16.16 -6.60 -7.90
C GLU A 97 -15.21 -5.54 -8.47
N ASN A 98 -15.11 -5.46 -9.80
CA ASN A 98 -14.28 -4.47 -10.46
C ASN A 98 -14.78 -3.05 -10.12
N LEU A 99 -13.87 -2.16 -9.73
CA LEU A 99 -14.10 -0.77 -9.30
C LEU A 99 -14.84 -0.60 -7.97
N GLU A 100 -15.08 -1.68 -7.22
CA GLU A 100 -15.58 -1.55 -5.85
C GLU A 100 -14.46 -1.19 -4.87
N ALA A 101 -14.87 -0.53 -3.78
CA ALA A 101 -13.98 -0.09 -2.73
C ALA A 101 -14.40 -0.65 -1.37
N LEU A 102 -13.41 -0.94 -0.53
CA LEU A 102 -13.59 -1.31 0.86
C LEU A 102 -12.80 -0.35 1.74
N TYR A 103 -13.47 0.20 2.75
CA TYR A 103 -12.82 0.98 3.80
C TYR A 103 -12.75 0.15 5.07
N ILE A 104 -11.57 0.09 5.66
CA ILE A 104 -11.30 -0.63 6.90
C ILE A 104 -10.76 0.38 7.91
N GLY A 105 -11.49 0.54 9.01
CA GLY A 105 -11.12 1.45 10.08
C GLY A 105 -9.95 0.94 10.93
N LYS A 106 -9.47 1.82 11.80
CA LYS A 106 -8.48 1.49 12.82
C LYS A 106 -8.94 0.33 13.71
N GLY A 107 -8.02 -0.56 14.03
CA GLY A 107 -8.17 -1.61 15.05
C GLY A 107 -8.47 -3.00 14.49
N SER A 108 -8.76 -3.11 13.20
CA SER A 108 -8.99 -4.39 12.53
C SER A 108 -7.71 -5.19 12.32
N LYS A 109 -7.79 -6.51 12.47
CA LYS A 109 -6.65 -7.45 12.40
C LYS A 109 -6.71 -8.36 11.17
#